data_AF-A0A7K9HB85-F1
#
_entry.id   AF-A0A7K9HB85-F1
#
_cell.length_a   1.000
_cell.length_b   1.000
_cell.length_c   1.000
_cell.angle_alpha   90.00
_cell.angle_beta   90.00
_cell.angle_gamma   90.00
#
_symmetry.space_group_name_H-M   'P 1'
#
loop_
_entity.id
_entity.type
_entity.pdbx_description
1 polymer ?
#
loop_
_entity_poly.entity_id
_entity_poly.type
_entity_poly.pdbx_seq_one_letter_code
_entity_poly.pdbx_strand_id
1 'polypeptide(L)'
;TPDSEKYACCPLPPYLEDSGCVMEDEDNAGRPLRDVCFHLLKLYSDRHYELEQLLDPRSVTSDPLDYRLSWHLWEVLRALNYSHLPKQSQGVLNAGYAAQLESEGLWEWAVFVLLHEPDT
;
A
#
# COMPACT_ATOMS: atom_id res chain seq x y z
N THR A 1 7.69 8.95 38.04
CA THR A 1 6.93 9.69 37.02
C THR A 1 6.02 8.68 36.36
N PRO A 2 4.70 8.91 36.23
CA PRO A 2 3.90 7.94 35.52
C PRO A 2 4.46 7.89 34.11
N ASP A 3 4.80 6.68 33.66
CA ASP A 3 5.24 6.43 32.30
C ASP A 3 4.25 7.10 31.35
N SER A 4 4.76 7.77 30.31
CA SER A 4 3.93 8.39 29.28
C SER A 4 3.14 7.27 28.60
N GLU A 5 1.96 6.94 29.13
CA GLU A 5 1.03 6.00 28.52
C GLU A 5 0.77 6.49 27.10
N LYS A 6 1.02 5.62 26.12
CA LYS A 6 0.85 5.96 24.71
C LYS A 6 -0.63 6.33 24.50
N TYR A 7 -0.87 7.51 23.92
CA TYR A 7 -2.21 8.06 23.68
C TYR A 7 -3.15 7.10 22.92
N ALA A 8 -2.59 6.26 22.04
CA ALA A 8 -3.33 5.27 21.28
C ALA A 8 -2.43 4.06 20.94
N CYS A 9 -3.07 2.97 20.51
CA CYS A 9 -2.41 1.82 19.93
C CYS A 9 -1.62 2.19 18.66
N CYS A 10 -0.60 1.39 18.32
CA CYS A 10 0.10 1.55 17.05
C CYS A 10 -0.86 1.23 15.89
N PRO A 11 -0.90 2.05 14.81
CA PRO A 11 -1.77 1.78 13.67
C PRO A 11 -1.14 0.68 12.80
N LEU A 12 -1.44 -0.56 13.17
CA LEU A 12 -0.96 -1.78 12.53
C LEU A 12 -2.01 -2.27 11.53
N PRO A 13 -1.60 -2.94 10.44
CA PRO A 13 -2.54 -3.59 9.53
C PRO A 13 -3.50 -4.52 10.29
N PRO A 14 -4.77 -4.67 9.85
CA PRO A 14 -5.80 -5.42 10.58
C PRO A 14 -5.41 -6.85 10.94
N TYR A 15 -4.63 -7.51 10.08
CA TYR A 15 -4.16 -8.88 10.29
C TYR A 15 -3.08 -9.01 11.39
N LEU A 16 -2.54 -7.90 11.88
CA LEU A 16 -1.53 -7.85 12.96
C LEU A 16 -2.05 -7.26 14.27
N GLU A 17 -3.27 -6.69 14.30
CA GLU A 17 -3.83 -6.02 15.49
C GLU A 17 -3.81 -6.91 16.75
N ASP A 18 -4.06 -8.21 16.59
CA ASP A 18 -4.17 -9.18 17.70
C ASP A 18 -2.90 -10.03 17.90
N SER A 19 -1.84 -9.78 17.12
CA SER A 19 -0.62 -10.59 17.15
C SER A 19 0.27 -10.30 18.37
N GLY A 20 -0.10 -9.34 19.23
CA GLY A 20 0.76 -8.83 20.32
C GLY A 20 2.06 -8.22 19.81
N CYS A 21 2.14 -7.98 18.51
CA CYS A 21 3.35 -7.69 17.79
C CYS A 21 3.60 -6.18 17.85
N VAL A 22 4.42 -5.75 18.81
CA VAL A 22 5.04 -4.41 18.75
C VAL A 22 6.13 -4.49 17.69
N MET A 23 5.72 -4.45 16.43
CA MET A 23 6.62 -4.40 15.30
C MET A 23 7.27 -3.02 15.26
N GLU A 24 8.45 -2.93 15.87
CA GLU A 24 9.56 -2.16 15.33
C GLU A 24 10.22 -2.93 14.18
N ASP A 25 9.45 -3.69 13.39
CA ASP A 25 9.98 -4.31 12.18
C ASP A 25 10.21 -3.21 11.16
N GLU A 26 11.46 -2.74 11.25
CA GLU A 26 12.19 -1.98 10.26
C GLU A 26 12.06 -2.72 8.93
N ASP A 27 11.30 -2.14 7.99
CA ASP A 27 11.52 -2.46 6.58
C ASP A 27 13.02 -2.21 6.25
N ASN A 28 13.54 -2.68 5.13
CA ASN A 28 14.97 -2.53 4.76
C ASN A 28 15.48 -1.05 4.76
N ALA A 29 14.58 -0.07 4.93
CA ALA A 29 14.81 1.36 5.09
C ALA A 29 14.58 1.91 6.52
N GLY A 30 14.42 1.06 7.55
CA GLY A 30 14.23 1.49 8.95
C GLY A 30 12.85 2.07 9.26
N ARG A 31 11.86 1.89 8.38
CA ARG A 31 10.52 2.47 8.57
C ARG A 31 9.57 1.41 9.13
N PRO A 32 8.77 1.74 10.15
CA PRO A 32 7.89 0.76 10.77
C PRO A 32 6.66 0.52 9.90
N LEU A 33 6.21 -0.74 9.83
CA LEU A 33 4.98 -1.10 9.13
C LEU A 33 3.76 -0.41 9.75
N ARG A 34 2.89 0.15 8.91
CA ARG A 34 1.66 0.84 9.31
C ARG A 34 0.51 0.43 8.40
N ASP A 35 -0.71 0.58 8.90
CA ASP A 35 -1.90 0.35 8.08
C ASP A 35 -2.10 1.45 7.02
N VAL A 36 -2.90 1.14 6.00
CA VAL A 36 -3.28 2.10 4.95
C VAL A 36 -3.96 3.35 5.50
N CYS A 37 -4.77 3.25 6.56
CA CYS A 37 -5.48 4.40 7.13
C CYS A 37 -4.50 5.44 7.68
N PHE A 38 -3.46 5.01 8.38
CA PHE A 38 -2.36 5.85 8.84
C PHE A 38 -1.65 6.51 7.67
N HIS A 39 -1.31 5.74 6.63
CA HIS A 39 -0.64 6.29 5.45
C HIS A 39 -1.50 7.34 4.74
N LEU A 40 -2.81 7.14 4.64
CA LEU A 40 -3.74 8.11 4.06
C LEU A 40 -3.86 9.38 4.91
N LEU A 41 -3.95 9.25 6.24
CA LEU A 41 -3.93 10.40 7.15
C LEU A 41 -2.61 11.18 7.05
N LYS A 42 -1.49 10.45 6.89
CA LYS A 42 -0.17 11.06 6.72
C LYS A 42 -0.07 11.79 5.38
N LEU A 43 -0.55 11.20 4.29
CA LEU A 43 -0.63 11.83 2.97
C LEU A 43 -1.55 13.06 2.95
N TYR A 44 -2.65 13.02 3.70
CA TYR A 44 -3.51 14.19 3.87
C TYR A 44 -2.80 15.33 4.60
N SER A 45 -1.98 15.00 5.60
CA SER A 45 -1.20 15.97 6.38
C SER A 45 0.01 16.52 5.61
N ASP A 46 0.63 15.70 4.76
CA ASP A 46 1.76 16.05 3.91
C ASP A 46 1.58 15.47 2.51
N ARG A 47 1.32 16.36 1.53
CA ARG A 47 1.10 15.95 0.13
C ARG A 47 2.32 15.37 -0.58
N HIS A 48 3.52 15.49 0.00
CA HIS A 48 4.75 14.91 -0.54
C HIS A 48 5.11 13.57 0.11
N TYR A 49 4.22 13.04 0.96
CA TYR A 49 4.43 11.75 1.60
C TYR A 49 4.55 10.62 0.57
N GLU A 50 5.60 9.80 0.69
CA GLU A 50 5.91 8.75 -0.28
C GLU A 50 4.77 7.73 -0.43
N LEU A 51 4.38 7.47 -1.68
CA LEU A 51 3.28 6.55 -2.00
C LEU A 51 3.69 5.07 -1.97
N GLU A 52 4.97 4.74 -2.05
CA GLU A 52 5.41 3.33 -2.12
C GLU A 52 4.98 2.54 -0.88
N GLN A 53 5.14 3.10 0.31
CA GLN A 53 4.74 2.44 1.56
C GLN A 53 3.22 2.37 1.72
N LEU A 54 2.53 3.42 1.27
CA LEU A 54 1.08 3.50 1.29
C LEU A 54 0.44 2.42 0.40
N LEU A 55 1.09 2.11 -0.73
CA LEU A 55 0.62 1.15 -1.73
C LEU A 55 1.25 -0.24 -1.57
N ASP A 56 2.04 -0.46 -0.53
CA ASP A 56 2.58 -1.79 -0.22
C ASP A 56 1.44 -2.72 0.23
N PRO A 57 1.25 -3.91 -0.38
CA PRO A 57 0.22 -4.88 0.05
C PRO A 57 0.26 -5.20 1.55
N ARG A 58 1.46 -5.20 2.16
CA ARG A 58 1.64 -5.45 3.61
C ARG A 58 0.93 -4.43 4.49
N SER A 59 0.62 -3.25 3.98
CA SER A 59 -0.15 -2.24 4.72
C SER A 59 -1.64 -2.59 4.87
N VAL A 60 -2.10 -3.63 4.16
CA VAL A 60 -3.52 -4.05 4.09
C VAL A 60 -3.71 -5.49 4.52
N THR A 61 -2.90 -6.39 3.96
CA THR A 61 -3.13 -7.83 3.97
C THR A 61 -1.85 -8.60 4.27
N SER A 62 -2.00 -9.79 4.83
CA SER A 62 -0.88 -10.69 5.13
C SER A 62 -0.29 -11.33 3.87
N ASP A 63 -1.00 -11.29 2.75
CA ASP A 63 -0.56 -11.84 1.47
C ASP A 63 0.22 -10.78 0.66
N PRO A 64 1.55 -10.89 0.54
CA PRO A 64 2.35 -9.91 -0.19
C PRO A 64 2.09 -9.90 -1.71
N LEU A 65 1.32 -10.86 -2.23
CA LEU A 65 0.94 -10.93 -3.64
C LEU A 65 -0.46 -10.37 -3.92
N ASP A 66 -1.20 -9.95 -2.89
CA ASP A 66 -2.54 -9.36 -3.05
C ASP A 66 -2.44 -7.86 -3.34
N TYR A 67 -2.23 -7.53 -4.62
CA TYR A 67 -2.09 -6.16 -5.11
C TYR A 67 -3.43 -5.45 -5.38
N ARG A 68 -4.56 -6.11 -5.11
CA ARG A 68 -5.91 -5.60 -5.44
C ARG A 68 -6.15 -4.20 -4.89
N LEU A 69 -6.04 -4.03 -3.57
CA LEU A 69 -6.36 -2.75 -2.94
C LEU A 69 -5.32 -1.69 -3.29
N SER A 70 -4.03 -2.07 -3.32
CA SER A 70 -2.94 -1.19 -3.72
C SER A 70 -3.14 -0.60 -5.11
N TRP A 71 -3.52 -1.43 -6.08
CA TRP A 71 -3.77 -0.96 -7.44
C TRP A 71 -4.96 0.02 -7.51
N HIS A 72 -6.10 -0.34 -6.91
CA HIS A 72 -7.28 0.54 -6.90
C HIS A 72 -7.01 1.86 -6.18
N LEU A 73 -6.22 1.83 -5.11
CA LEU A 73 -5.84 3.04 -4.38
C LEU A 73 -4.94 3.94 -5.21
N TRP A 74 -3.98 3.37 -5.94
CA TRP A 74 -3.16 4.13 -6.88
C TRP A 74 -4.01 4.83 -7.95
N GLU A 75 -4.98 4.14 -8.55
CA GLU A 75 -5.87 4.75 -9.55
C GLU A 75 -6.65 5.95 -9.01
N VAL A 76 -7.18 5.83 -7.80
CA VAL A 76 -7.88 6.94 -7.12
C VAL A 76 -6.90 8.10 -6.84
N LEU A 77 -5.72 7.82 -6.30
CA LEU A 77 -4.71 8.84 -6.01
C LEU A 77 -4.26 9.56 -7.30
N ARG A 78 -4.06 8.81 -8.37
CA ARG A 78 -3.73 9.35 -9.70
C ARG A 78 -4.82 10.27 -10.21
N ALA A 79 -6.10 9.87 -10.10
CA ALA A 79 -7.24 10.72 -10.45
C ALA A 79 -7.34 12.00 -9.60
N LEU A 80 -6.80 11.98 -8.38
CA LEU A 80 -6.68 13.14 -7.50
C LEU A 80 -5.41 13.99 -7.77
N ASN A 81 -4.70 13.73 -8.87
CA ASN A 81 -3.47 14.40 -9.31
C ASN A 81 -2.21 14.12 -8.46
N TYR A 82 -2.14 12.97 -7.79
CA TYR A 82 -0.88 12.48 -7.23
C TYR A 82 -0.06 11.79 -8.31
N SER A 83 1.20 12.21 -8.51
CA SER A 83 2.05 11.76 -9.63
C SER A 83 3.45 11.30 -9.20
N HIS A 84 3.74 11.30 -7.90
CA HIS A 84 5.09 11.07 -7.38
C HIS A 84 5.38 9.60 -7.03
N LEU A 85 4.56 8.67 -7.54
CA LEU A 85 4.91 7.25 -7.52
C LEU A 85 5.88 6.95 -8.68
N PRO A 86 7.06 6.36 -8.43
CA PRO A 86 8.00 6.04 -9.50
C PRO A 86 7.41 5.09 -10.54
N LYS A 87 7.85 5.24 -11.80
CA LYS A 87 7.36 4.39 -12.91
C LYS A 87 7.64 2.90 -12.68
N GLN A 88 8.78 2.56 -12.05
CA GLN A 88 9.06 1.15 -11.73
C GLN A 88 8.00 0.59 -10.77
N SER A 89 7.66 1.34 -9.73
CA SER A 89 6.68 0.95 -8.71
C SER A 89 5.27 0.86 -9.31
N GLN A 90 4.90 1.75 -10.24
CA GLN A 90 3.66 1.63 -11.04
C GLN A 90 3.62 0.32 -11.84
N GLY A 91 4.70 -0.01 -12.55
CA GLY A 91 4.79 -1.23 -13.34
C GLY A 91 4.70 -2.50 -12.47
N VAL A 92 5.29 -2.49 -11.27
CA VAL A 92 5.16 -3.60 -10.31
C VAL A 92 3.71 -3.75 -9.83
N LEU A 93 3.02 -2.66 -9.49
CA LEU A 93 1.61 -2.70 -9.09
C LEU A 93 0.71 -3.25 -10.20
N ASN A 94 0.89 -2.73 -11.43
CA ASN A 94 0.09 -3.14 -12.58
C ASN A 94 0.35 -4.61 -12.94
N ALA A 95 1.62 -5.02 -13.03
CA ALA A 95 1.98 -6.41 -13.35
C ALA A 95 1.57 -7.38 -12.23
N GLY A 96 1.74 -7.00 -10.96
CA GLY A 96 1.36 -7.81 -9.81
C GLY A 96 -0.15 -8.08 -9.78
N TYR A 97 -0.96 -7.04 -9.95
CA TYR A 97 -2.41 -7.21 -9.96
C TYR A 97 -2.91 -7.92 -11.22
N ALA A 98 -2.31 -7.65 -12.39
CA ALA A 98 -2.64 -8.38 -13.62
C ALA A 98 -2.32 -9.88 -13.50
N ALA A 99 -1.18 -10.25 -12.92
CA ALA A 99 -0.81 -11.65 -12.68
C ALA A 99 -1.77 -12.34 -11.70
N GLN A 100 -2.20 -11.63 -10.65
CA GLN A 100 -3.22 -12.13 -9.72
C GLN A 100 -4.53 -12.43 -10.45
N LEU A 101 -5.03 -11.49 -11.26
CA LEU A 101 -6.27 -11.67 -12.05
C LEU A 101 -6.14 -12.81 -13.07
N GLU A 102 -5.00 -12.92 -13.76
CA GLU A 102 -4.73 -14.02 -14.69
C GLU A 102 -4.79 -15.38 -13.97
N SER A 103 -4.19 -15.49 -12.79
CA SER A 103 -4.18 -16.73 -12.00
C SER A 103 -5.58 -17.15 -11.52
N GLU A 104 -6.48 -16.19 -11.32
CA GLU A 104 -7.89 -16.42 -10.98
C GLU A 104 -8.77 -16.71 -12.21
N GLY A 105 -8.20 -16.67 -13.42
CA GLY A 105 -8.92 -16.89 -14.69
C GLY A 105 -9.65 -15.65 -15.22
N LEU A 106 -9.43 -14.48 -14.61
CA LEU A 106 -10.00 -13.18 -14.95
C LEU A 106 -9.09 -12.40 -15.93
N TRP A 107 -8.59 -13.09 -16.95
CA TRP A 107 -7.54 -12.56 -17.84
C TRP A 107 -7.98 -11.29 -18.60
N GLU A 108 -9.26 -11.12 -18.90
CA GLU A 108 -9.77 -9.90 -19.55
C GLU A 108 -9.56 -8.66 -18.68
N TRP A 109 -9.66 -8.83 -17.35
CA TRP A 109 -9.40 -7.76 -16.39
C TRP A 109 -7.89 -7.54 -16.20
N ALA A 110 -7.08 -8.60 -16.30
CA ALA A 110 -5.63 -8.47 -16.33
C ALA A 110 -5.18 -7.58 -17.51
N VAL A 111 -5.75 -7.79 -18.70
CA VAL A 111 -5.50 -6.94 -19.88
C VAL A 111 -5.95 -5.50 -19.61
N PHE A 112 -7.14 -5.30 -19.04
CA PHE A 112 -7.63 -3.97 -18.67
C PHE A 112 -6.66 -3.23 -17.74
N VAL A 113 -6.13 -3.90 -16.72
CA VAL A 113 -5.14 -3.35 -15.78
C VAL A 113 -3.86 -2.96 -16.51
N LEU A 114 -3.33 -3.81 -17.39
CA LEU A 114 -2.11 -3.50 -18.14
C LEU A 114 -2.27 -2.33 -19.12
N LEU A 115 -3.49 -2.09 -19.62
CA LEU A 115 -3.79 -0.92 -20.45
C LEU A 115 -3.83 0.41 -19.66
N HIS A 116 -3.78 0.37 -18.32
CA HIS A 116 -3.72 1.59 -17.48
C HIS A 116 -2.31 2.16 -17.31
N GLU A 117 -1.29 1.56 -17.95
CA GLU A 117 0.03 2.16 -18.09
C GLU A 117 -0.08 3.49 -18.88
N PRO A 118 0.48 4.60 -18.38
CA PRO A 118 0.51 5.84 -19.15
C PRO A 118 1.36 5.63 -20.41
N ASP A 119 0.79 5.98 -21.57
CA ASP A 119 1.52 6.00 -22.85
C ASP A 119 2.89 6.68 -22.67
N THR A 120 3.95 5.97 -23.09
CA THR A 120 5.33 6.48 -23.12
C THR A 120 5.47 7.71 -24.00
#